data_AF-A0A7X2XW01-F1
#
_entry.id   AF-A0A7X2XW01-F1
#
_cell.length_a   1.000
_cell.length_b   1.000
_cell.length_c   1.000
_cell.angle_alpha   90.00
_cell.angle_beta   90.00
_cell.angle_gamma   90.00
#
_symmetry.space_group_name_H-M   'P 1'
#
loop_
_entity.id
_entity.type
_entity.pdbx_description
1 polymer ?
#
loop_
_entity_poly.entity_id
_entity_poly.type
_entity_poly.pdbx_seq_one_letter_code
_entity_poly.pdbx_strand_id
1 'polypeptide(L)' 'MTDTYQSPYADFNSSKRFNLANQLAKDYRLDVSQILFTYLKVAQPILSKQQDTKQIPVAAQRKIDQRFEKTLKSLSQSKG' A
#
# COMPACT_ATOMS: atom_id res chain seq x y z
N MET A 1 20.82 16.44 -3.65
CA MET A 1 19.62 16.18 -4.45
C MET A 1 18.57 15.56 -3.53
N THR A 2 17.49 16.28 -3.23
CA THR A 2 16.37 15.72 -2.46
C THR A 2 15.56 14.83 -3.40
N ASP A 3 15.87 13.53 -3.42
CA ASP A 3 15.02 12.52 -4.05
C ASP A 3 13.65 12.54 -3.35
N THR A 4 12.71 13.29 -3.91
CA THR A 4 11.32 13.30 -3.46
C THR A 4 10.73 11.94 -3.78
N TYR A 5 10.62 11.09 -2.77
CA TYR A 5 10.02 9.77 -2.91
C TYR A 5 8.60 9.89 -3.43
N GLN A 6 8.34 9.30 -4.60
CA GLN A 6 6.99 9.14 -5.11
C GLN A 6 6.53 7.70 -4.84
N SER A 7 5.51 7.56 -3.99
CA SER A 7 4.91 6.27 -3.69
C SER A 7 4.21 5.71 -4.94
N PRO A 8 4.50 4.48 -5.38
CA PRO A 8 3.76 3.82 -6.46
C PRO A 8 2.31 3.50 -6.05
N TYR A 9 2.01 3.58 -4.75
CA TYR A 9 0.73 3.25 -4.16
C TYR A 9 0.03 4.48 -3.54
N ALA A 10 0.48 5.69 -3.88
CA ALA A 10 -0.05 6.95 -3.36
C ALA A 10 -1.58 7.08 -3.55
N ASP A 11 -2.10 6.49 -4.63
CA ASP A 11 -3.53 6.54 -4.95
C ASP A 11 -4.42 5.82 -3.92
N PHE A 12 -3.89 4.94 -3.06
CA PHE A 12 -4.67 4.40 -1.95
C PHE A 12 -5.09 5.46 -0.92
N ASN A 13 -4.33 6.55 -0.84
CA ASN A 13 -4.63 7.68 0.04
C ASN A 13 -5.50 8.75 -0.65
N SER A 14 -6.05 8.46 -1.85
CA SER A 14 -6.88 9.38 -2.63
C SER A 14 -8.22 8.75 -3.04
N SER A 15 -9.03 9.50 -3.79
CA SER A 15 -10.26 8.99 -4.42
C SER A 15 -10.01 7.91 -5.48
N LYS A 16 -8.77 7.76 -5.96
CA LYS A 16 -8.37 6.78 -6.98
C LYS A 16 -8.07 5.38 -6.43
N ARG A 17 -8.17 5.18 -5.11
CA ARG A 17 -7.84 3.90 -4.44
C ARG A 17 -8.48 2.66 -5.07
N PHE A 18 -9.71 2.76 -5.54
CA PHE A 18 -10.41 1.64 -6.18
C PHE A 18 -9.86 1.33 -7.57
N ASN A 19 -9.46 2.35 -8.34
CA ASN A 19 -8.85 2.14 -9.66
C ASN A 19 -7.52 1.41 -9.52
N LEU A 20 -6.67 1.87 -8.60
CA LEU A 20 -5.40 1.21 -8.29
C LEU A 20 -5.62 -0.22 -7.77
N ALA A 21 -6.58 -0.42 -6.85
CA ALA A 21 -6.89 -1.74 -6.32
C ALA A 21 -7.36 -2.72 -7.41
N ASN A 22 -8.18 -2.24 -8.35
CA ASN A 22 -8.62 -3.02 -9.51
C ASN A 22 -7.46 -3.42 -10.43
N GLN A 23 -6.50 -2.53 -10.65
CA GLN A 23 -5.29 -2.84 -11.41
C GLN A 23 -4.46 -3.92 -10.72
N LEU A 24 -4.11 -3.71 -9.45
CA LEU A 24 -3.29 -4.64 -8.69
C LEU A 24 -3.97 -6.01 -8.50
N ALA A 25 -5.29 -6.04 -8.37
CA ALA A 25 -6.05 -7.29 -8.32
C ALA A 25 -5.83 -8.16 -9.57
N LYS A 26 -5.79 -7.53 -10.76
CA LYS A 26 -5.49 -8.23 -12.02
C LYS A 26 -4.03 -8.69 -12.06
N ASP A 27 -3.10 -7.81 -11.72
CA ASP A 27 -1.65 -8.09 -11.81
C ASP A 27 -1.22 -9.22 -10.87
N TYR A 28 -1.78 -9.24 -9.66
CA TYR A 28 -1.45 -10.22 -8.62
C TYR A 28 -2.41 -11.42 -8.58
N ARG A 29 -3.44 -11.45 -9.45
CA ARG A 29 -4.52 -12.46 -9.43
C ARG A 29 -5.17 -12.60 -8.04
N LEU A 30 -5.43 -11.47 -7.41
CA LEU A 30 -6.06 -11.35 -6.10
C LEU A 30 -7.43 -10.67 -6.22
N ASP A 31 -8.26 -10.80 -5.19
CA ASP A 31 -9.53 -10.07 -5.14
C ASP A 31 -9.29 -8.60 -4.78
N VAL A 32 -10.09 -7.69 -5.34
CA VAL A 32 -9.98 -6.24 -5.07
C VAL A 32 -10.09 -5.94 -3.57
N SER A 33 -10.98 -6.65 -2.87
CA SER A 33 -11.12 -6.55 -1.41
C SER A 33 -9.84 -6.98 -0.70
N GLN A 34 -9.18 -8.06 -1.14
CA GLN A 34 -7.91 -8.51 -0.58
C GLN A 34 -6.82 -7.45 -0.74
N ILE A 35 -6.74 -6.78 -1.89
CA ILE A 35 -5.79 -5.68 -2.12
C ILE A 35 -6.03 -4.54 -1.12
N LEU A 36 -7.27 -4.05 -1.02
CA LEU A 36 -7.63 -2.94 -0.13
C LEU A 36 -7.39 -3.28 1.35
N PHE A 37 -7.85 -4.46 1.79
CA PHE A 37 -7.63 -4.90 3.17
C PHE A 37 -6.16 -5.11 3.50
N THR A 38 -5.36 -5.60 2.55
CA THR A 38 -3.92 -5.78 2.74
C THR A 38 -3.23 -4.43 2.95
N TYR A 39 -3.56 -3.42 2.14
CA TYR A 39 -3.01 -2.08 2.31
C TYR A 39 -3.35 -1.51 3.69
N LEU A 40 -4.62 -1.59 4.11
CA LEU A 40 -5.06 -1.13 5.44
C LEU A 40 -4.33 -1.86 6.58
N LYS A 41 -4.23 -3.18 6.52
CA LYS A 41 -3.54 -3.99 7.54
C LYS A 41 -2.05 -3.66 7.65
N VAL A 42 -1.39 -3.34 6.54
CA VAL A 42 0.02 -2.95 6.53
C VAL A 42 0.20 -1.52 7.05
N ALA A 43 -0.66 -0.59 6.60
CA ALA A 43 -0.57 0.82 6.92
C ALA A 43 -0.89 1.12 8.39
N GLN A 44 -1.97 0.54 8.93
CA GLN A 44 -2.46 0.81 10.29
C GLN A 44 -1.35 0.76 11.36
N PRO A 45 -0.61 -0.35 11.58
CA PRO A 45 0.39 -0.41 12.65
C PRO A 45 1.62 0.48 12.42
N ILE A 46 1.85 0.96 11.19
CA ILE A 46 2.94 1.88 10.88
C ILE A 46 2.51 3.30 11.23
N LEU A 47 1.30 3.69 10.82
CA LEU A 47 0.73 5.01 11.06
C LEU A 47 0.33 5.21 12.53
N SER A 48 -0.18 4.18 13.21
CA SER A 48 -0.54 4.25 14.64
C SER A 48 0.66 4.51 15.57
N LYS A 49 1.90 4.32 15.08
CA LYS A 49 3.12 4.64 15.83
C LYS A 49 3.59 6.08 15.61
N GLN A 50 2.91 6.83 14.75
CA GLN A 50 3.21 8.22 14.48
C GLN A 50 2.29 9.11 15.30
N GLN A 51 2.87 10.10 15.97
CA GLN A 51 2.10 11.16 16.61
C GLN A 51 1.37 11.97 15.54
N ASP A 52 0.19 12.46 15.91
CA ASP A 52 -0.84 13.13 15.11
C ASP A 52 -0.28 14.10 14.06
N THR A 53 0.07 13.57 12.90
CA THR A 53 0.67 14.32 11.80
C THR A 53 -0.36 14.37 10.68
N LYS A 54 -0.69 15.60 10.24
CA LYS A 54 -1.64 15.84 9.13
C LYS A 54 -1.20 15.19 7.80
N GLN A 55 0.04 14.72 7.71
CA GLN A 55 0.64 14.12 6.52
C GLN A 55 1.45 12.89 6.91
N ILE A 56 1.37 11.84 6.10
CA ILE A 56 2.18 10.63 6.25
C ILE A 56 3.64 10.98 5.94
N PRO A 57 4.58 10.83 6.88
CA PRO A 57 6.00 11.08 6.61
C PRO A 57 6.54 10.14 5.54
N VAL A 58 7.46 10.63 4.71
CA VAL A 58 8.05 9.88 3.59
C VAL A 58 8.63 8.52 4.03
N ALA A 59 9.31 8.47 5.18
CA ALA A 59 9.86 7.23 5.72
C ALA A 59 8.77 6.20 6.07
N ALA A 60 7.61 6.64 6.55
CA ALA A 60 6.47 5.77 6.83
C ALA A 60 5.84 5.27 5.53
N GLN A 61 5.60 6.16 4.55
CA GLN A 61 5.06 5.77 3.25
C GLN A 61 5.95 4.73 2.55
N ARG A 62 7.28 4.94 2.53
CA ARG A 62 8.25 3.95 2.00
C ARG A 62 8.10 2.58 2.64
N LYS A 63 7.93 2.55 3.97
CA LYS A 63 7.79 1.31 4.73
C LYS A 63 6.45 0.61 4.46
N ILE A 64 5.37 1.37 4.29
CA ILE A 64 4.07 0.86 3.88
C ILE A 64 4.20 0.20 2.52
N ASP A 65 4.77 0.93 1.55
CA ASP A 65 4.88 0.47 0.16
C ASP A 65 5.69 -0.82 0.03
N GLN A 66 6.85 -0.89 0.69
CA GLN A 66 7.71 -2.09 0.69
C GLN A 66 7.01 -3.30 1.30
N ARG A 67 6.33 -3.14 2.45
CA ARG A 67 5.65 -4.24 3.12
C ARG A 67 4.42 -4.68 2.34
N PHE A 68 3.67 -3.73 1.80
CA PHE A 68 2.51 -3.99 0.99
C PHE A 68 2.88 -4.80 -0.26
N GLU A 69 3.89 -4.37 -1.02
CA GLU A 69 4.37 -5.10 -2.20
C GLU A 69 4.83 -6.52 -1.84
N LYS A 70 5.61 -6.66 -0.76
CA LYS A 70 6.07 -7.98 -0.29
C LYS A 70 4.89 -8.89 0.06
N THR A 71 3.86 -8.37 0.74
CA THR A 71 2.68 -9.15 1.10
C THR A 71 1.88 -9.54 -0.15
N LEU A 72 1.70 -8.64 -1.11
CA LEU A 72 1.01 -8.96 -2.37
C LEU A 72 1.70 -10.09 -3.13
N LYS A 73 3.04 -10.03 -3.28
CA LYS A 73 3.83 -11.09 -3.93
C LYS A 73 3.67 -12.44 -3.21
N SER A 74 3.69 -12.43 -1.88
CA SER A 74 3.49 -13.65 -1.09
C SER A 74 2.07 -14.23 -1.31
N LEU A 75 1.04 -13.39 -1.26
CA LEU A 75 -0.35 -13.81 -1.44
C LEU A 75 -0.60 -14.35 -2.85
N SER A 76 -0.04 -13.71 -3.88
CA SER A 76 -0.18 -14.18 -5.26
C SER A 76 0.51 -15.52 -5.50
N GLN A 77 1.65 -15.76 -4.83
CA GLN A 77 2.37 -17.03 -4.92
C GLN A 77 1.67 -18.17 -4.18
N SER A 78 0.98 -17.88 -3.07
CA SER A 78 0.20 -18.90 -2.33
C SER A 78 -1.10 -19.32 -3.03
N LYS A 79 -1.55 -18.58 -4.04
CA LYS A 79 -2.70 -18.95 -4.88
C LYS A 79 -2.29 -19.68 -6.18
N GLY A 80 -0.98 -19.86 -6.41
CA GLY A 80 -0.41 -20.51 -7.59
C GLY A 80 -0.18 -22.01 -7.42
#